data_AF-A0A8S0QWN6-F1
#
_entry.id   AF-A0A8S0QWN6-F1
#
_cell.length_a   1.000
_cell.length_b   1.000
_cell.length_c   1.000
_cell.angle_alpha   90.00
_cell.angle_beta   90.00
_cell.angle_gamma   90.00
#
_symmetry.space_group_name_H-M   'P 1'
#
loop_
_entity.id
_entity.type
_entity.pdbx_description
1 polymer ?
#
loop_
_entity_poly.entity_id
_entity_poly.type
_entity_poly.pdbx_seq_one_letter_code
_entity_poly.pdbx_strand_id
1 'polypeptide(L)'
;MEALGASSFPSFTHPLISKTIFEKPIIQIPLTQKLTSHVPVVLSKKGNLKSFTAISPTVLSTGESDYTSSPDQDSEAENEEEKFDWFAQWYPVMPICDLDKRRPHGKRVMGIDIVIWWDRNENKWIVFNDSCPHRLAPLSEGRIDQWGRLQCVYHGWCFGGSGDCKFIPQAPRDGPPVHTSLKACVAVYPSCVQNNILWFWASSDPLYKDILSKKKPPYIPELDDPSFTNTMICRDLPYGYEVLIENLMDPAHVPYAHYGIMKIPETPKR
;
A
#
# COMPACT_ATOMS: atom_id res chain seq x y z
N MET A 1 15.69 42.96 -65.41
CA MET A 1 16.06 41.59 -65.02
C MET A 1 15.21 41.27 -63.81
N GLU A 2 13.93 40.92 -64.01
CA GLU A 2 13.44 39.54 -64.22
C GLU A 2 13.79 38.63 -63.02
N ALA A 3 12.88 37.88 -62.37
CA ALA A 3 11.50 37.52 -62.68
C ALA A 3 10.74 37.09 -61.40
N LEU A 4 9.41 37.06 -61.55
CA LEU A 4 8.35 36.61 -60.65
C LEU A 4 8.40 35.09 -60.37
N GLY A 5 7.71 34.64 -59.32
CA GLY A 5 7.37 33.22 -59.17
C GLY A 5 6.55 32.87 -57.93
N ALA A 6 5.22 32.98 -58.03
CA ALA A 6 4.26 32.37 -57.12
C ALA A 6 4.06 30.87 -57.44
N SER A 7 3.76 30.04 -56.43
CA SER A 7 2.96 28.80 -56.55
C SER A 7 2.54 28.35 -55.14
N SER A 8 1.27 28.34 -54.72
CA SER A 8 0.12 27.49 -55.09
C SER A 8 0.27 26.02 -54.69
N PHE A 9 -0.40 25.66 -53.58
CA PHE A 9 -0.58 24.30 -53.07
C PHE A 9 -1.48 23.46 -54.01
N PRO A 10 -1.20 22.17 -54.22
CA PRO A 10 -2.13 21.27 -54.87
C PRO A 10 -3.07 20.62 -53.84
N SER A 11 -4.37 20.75 -54.07
CA SER A 11 -5.40 19.88 -53.49
C SER A 11 -5.46 18.59 -54.31
N PHE A 12 -5.35 17.43 -53.66
CA PHE A 12 -5.64 16.13 -54.24
C PHE A 12 -6.85 15.52 -53.55
N THR A 13 -7.79 15.06 -54.37
CA THR A 13 -9.06 14.45 -54.00
C THR A 13 -9.09 12.95 -54.34
N HIS A 14 -9.82 12.20 -53.48
CA HIS A 14 -10.48 10.89 -53.64
C HIS A 14 -9.66 9.60 -53.36
N PRO A 15 -10.29 8.48 -52.92
CA PRO A 15 -11.72 8.16 -52.89
C PRO A 15 -12.30 7.61 -51.56
N LEU A 16 -13.64 7.61 -51.49
CA LEU A 16 -14.50 6.93 -50.52
C LEU A 16 -14.40 5.40 -50.66
N ILE A 17 -14.09 4.69 -49.58
CA ILE A 17 -14.30 3.24 -49.44
C ILE A 17 -14.96 2.92 -48.10
N SER A 18 -15.82 1.92 -48.17
CA SER A 18 -16.95 1.51 -47.33
C SER A 18 -16.62 0.99 -45.92
N LYS A 19 -17.51 1.38 -44.99
CA LYS A 19 -18.03 0.70 -43.78
C LYS A 19 -17.33 -0.57 -43.29
N THR A 20 -16.94 -0.54 -42.01
CA THR A 20 -17.42 -1.47 -40.96
C THR A 20 -17.20 -0.84 -39.57
N ILE A 21 -18.30 -0.44 -38.93
CA ILE A 21 -18.34 -0.02 -37.52
C ILE A 21 -18.64 -1.29 -36.72
N PHE A 22 -17.70 -1.71 -35.86
CA PHE A 22 -17.94 -2.75 -34.86
C PHE A 22 -18.58 -2.08 -33.63
N GLU A 23 -19.91 -2.07 -33.57
CA GLU A 23 -20.64 -1.67 -32.36
C GLU A 23 -20.55 -2.79 -31.32
N LYS A 24 -20.06 -2.47 -30.12
CA LYS A 24 -20.17 -3.33 -28.94
C LYS A 24 -21.49 -2.99 -28.22
N PRO A 25 -22.27 -3.98 -27.76
CA PRO A 25 -23.57 -3.71 -27.14
C PRO A 25 -23.40 -3.05 -25.77
N ILE A 26 -23.95 -1.85 -25.62
CA ILE A 26 -24.16 -1.18 -24.34
C ILE A 26 -25.41 -1.77 -23.72
N ILE A 27 -25.25 -2.59 -22.67
CA ILE A 27 -26.36 -3.04 -21.83
C ILE A 27 -26.74 -1.87 -20.91
N GLN A 28 -27.80 -1.14 -21.24
CA GLN A 28 -28.44 -0.19 -20.34
C GLN A 28 -29.38 -0.93 -19.39
N ILE A 29 -29.06 -0.91 -18.09
CA ILE A 29 -29.96 -1.32 -17.02
C ILE A 29 -30.63 -0.04 -16.48
N PRO A 30 -31.98 0.07 -16.46
CA PRO A 30 -32.64 1.23 -15.89
C PRO A 30 -32.65 1.12 -14.36
N LEU A 31 -31.86 1.96 -13.68
CA LEU A 31 -31.90 2.10 -12.23
C LEU A 31 -32.99 3.11 -11.84
N THR A 32 -34.23 2.64 -11.69
CA THR A 32 -35.28 3.39 -10.99
C THR A 32 -35.39 2.89 -9.56
N GLN A 33 -34.66 3.49 -8.62
CA GLN A 33 -35.02 3.47 -7.20
C GLN A 33 -34.77 4.84 -6.58
N LYS A 34 -35.87 5.56 -6.33
CA LYS A 34 -35.90 6.72 -5.41
C LYS A 34 -35.61 6.19 -4.00
N LEU A 35 -34.51 6.63 -3.39
CA LEU A 35 -34.29 6.44 -1.97
C LEU A 35 -34.69 7.72 -1.22
N THR A 36 -35.82 7.67 -0.52
CA THR A 36 -36.21 8.68 0.45
C THR A 36 -35.44 8.42 1.75
N SER A 37 -34.55 9.33 2.15
CA SER A 37 -33.89 9.27 3.46
C SER A 37 -34.73 9.98 4.51
N HIS A 38 -35.26 9.23 5.47
CA HIS A 38 -35.69 9.76 6.75
C HIS A 38 -34.64 9.38 7.80
N VAL A 39 -33.98 10.40 8.35
CA VAL A 39 -33.02 10.28 9.46
C VAL A 39 -33.75 10.52 10.76
N PRO A 40 -33.65 9.64 11.78
CA PRO A 40 -33.87 10.04 13.15
C PRO A 40 -32.52 10.32 13.83
N VAL A 41 -32.38 11.56 14.29
CA VAL A 41 -31.34 12.00 15.23
C VAL A 41 -31.61 11.34 16.59
N VAL A 42 -30.64 10.62 17.15
CA VAL A 42 -30.66 10.21 18.56
C VAL A 42 -29.40 10.69 19.27
N LEU A 43 -29.66 11.42 20.35
CA LEU A 43 -28.74 12.12 21.23
C LEU A 43 -27.78 11.18 21.98
N SER A 44 -26.54 11.66 22.09
CA SER A 44 -25.47 11.19 22.96
C SER A 44 -25.89 11.09 24.45
N LYS A 45 -25.51 9.98 25.10
CA LYS A 45 -25.20 9.95 26.54
C LYS A 45 -23.94 9.13 26.80
N LYS A 46 -23.02 9.76 27.53
CA LYS A 46 -21.77 9.20 28.08
C LYS A 46 -22.04 7.97 28.95
N GLY A 47 -21.25 6.92 28.77
CA GLY A 47 -21.19 5.76 29.65
C GLY A 47 -19.76 5.20 29.69
N ASN A 48 -19.21 5.11 30.90
CA ASN A 48 -17.89 4.58 31.25
C ASN A 48 -17.71 3.14 30.76
N LEU A 49 -16.70 2.85 29.93
CA LEU A 49 -16.31 1.47 29.61
C LEU A 49 -15.45 0.92 30.75
N LYS A 50 -16.00 -0.04 31.51
CA LYS A 50 -15.23 -0.95 32.34
C LYS A 50 -14.77 -2.12 31.47
N SER A 51 -13.48 -2.44 31.57
CA SER A 51 -12.81 -3.58 30.95
C SER A 51 -13.42 -4.90 31.43
N PHE A 52 -13.82 -5.76 30.51
CA PHE A 52 -14.15 -7.16 30.79
C PHE A 52 -12.91 -8.01 30.52
N THR A 53 -12.30 -8.52 31.58
CA THR A 53 -11.23 -9.51 31.54
C THR A 53 -11.86 -10.90 31.49
N ALA A 54 -11.53 -11.70 30.48
CA ALA A 54 -11.93 -13.10 30.39
C ALA A 54 -11.11 -13.94 31.38
N ILE A 55 -11.79 -14.73 32.19
CA ILE A 55 -11.23 -15.66 33.19
C ILE A 55 -11.15 -17.04 32.54
N SER A 56 -9.96 -17.63 32.47
CA SER A 56 -9.77 -19.06 32.18
C SER A 56 -10.00 -19.90 33.44
N PRO A 57 -10.57 -21.12 33.34
CA PRO A 57 -10.87 -21.96 34.50
C PRO A 57 -9.62 -22.67 35.05
N THR A 58 -9.44 -22.58 36.37
CA THR A 58 -8.43 -23.30 37.14
C THR A 58 -8.92 -24.71 37.47
N VAL A 59 -8.11 -25.73 37.19
CA VAL A 59 -8.32 -27.10 37.68
C VAL A 59 -7.73 -27.23 39.08
N LEU A 60 -8.55 -27.73 40.00
CA LEU A 60 -8.23 -28.01 41.40
C LEU A 60 -7.46 -29.34 41.49
N SER A 61 -6.33 -29.38 42.19
CA SER A 61 -5.78 -30.62 42.72
C SER A 61 -5.20 -30.40 44.12
N THR A 62 -5.80 -31.08 45.08
CA THR A 62 -5.42 -31.21 46.48
C THR A 62 -4.25 -32.19 46.64
N GLY A 63 -3.32 -31.92 47.58
CA GLY A 63 -2.40 -32.91 48.11
C GLY A 63 -1.14 -32.31 48.70
N GLU A 64 -1.09 -32.22 50.04
CA GLU A 64 0.13 -31.93 50.81
C GLU A 64 1.12 -33.12 50.72
N SER A 65 2.41 -32.84 50.52
CA SER A 65 3.46 -33.52 51.27
C SER A 65 4.77 -32.73 51.24
N ASP A 66 5.27 -32.52 52.44
CA ASP A 66 6.47 -31.81 52.87
C ASP A 66 7.72 -32.67 52.59
N TYR A 67 8.67 -32.21 51.75
CA TYR A 67 10.04 -32.74 51.72
C TYR A 67 11.04 -31.70 51.19
N THR A 68 11.93 -31.30 52.10
CA THR A 68 13.14 -30.50 51.88
C THR A 68 14.15 -31.25 51.01
N SER A 69 14.60 -30.65 49.90
CA SER A 69 15.90 -30.93 49.28
C SER A 69 16.39 -29.77 48.40
N SER A 70 17.70 -29.55 48.49
CA SER A 70 18.62 -28.51 47.99
C SER A 70 18.41 -27.91 46.58
N PRO A 71 19.02 -26.74 46.29
CA PRO A 71 18.80 -26.01 45.05
C PRO A 71 19.66 -26.58 43.92
N ASP A 72 19.04 -27.31 43.01
CA ASP A 72 19.63 -27.51 41.70
C ASP A 72 19.49 -26.20 40.92
N GLN A 73 20.64 -25.64 40.55
CA GLN A 73 20.77 -24.54 39.62
C GLN A 73 20.39 -25.05 38.22
N ASP A 74 19.09 -25.21 38.00
CA ASP A 74 18.57 -25.24 36.64
C ASP A 74 18.61 -23.79 36.16
N SER A 75 19.66 -23.47 35.40
CA SER A 75 19.65 -22.34 34.49
C SER A 75 18.55 -22.60 33.47
N GLU A 76 17.33 -22.24 33.82
CA GLU A 76 16.27 -21.99 32.86
C GLU A 76 16.76 -20.82 32.01
N ALA A 77 17.46 -21.15 30.93
CA ALA A 77 17.52 -20.28 29.78
C ALA A 77 16.07 -20.18 29.32
N GLU A 78 15.37 -19.17 29.86
CA GLU A 78 14.15 -18.63 29.30
C GLU A 78 14.48 -18.38 27.81
N ASN A 79 14.08 -19.31 26.94
CA ASN A 79 13.91 -19.00 25.54
C ASN A 79 12.80 -17.95 25.54
N GLU A 80 13.19 -16.67 25.62
CA GLU A 80 12.32 -15.55 25.30
C GLU A 80 11.74 -15.89 23.92
N GLU A 81 10.48 -16.30 23.88
CA GLU A 81 9.76 -16.48 22.63
C GLU A 81 9.86 -15.15 21.88
N GLU A 82 10.69 -15.10 20.85
CA GLU A 82 11.00 -13.88 20.13
C GLU A 82 9.68 -13.35 19.55
N LYS A 83 9.13 -12.32 20.18
CA LYS A 83 7.86 -11.75 19.80
C LYS A 83 8.00 -11.14 18.41
N PHE A 84 7.22 -11.65 17.47
CA PHE A 84 7.21 -11.14 16.10
C PHE A 84 6.84 -9.65 16.06
N ASP A 85 7.77 -8.82 15.59
CA ASP A 85 7.52 -7.40 15.35
C ASP A 85 6.94 -7.19 13.95
N TRP A 86 5.66 -6.86 13.90
CA TRP A 86 4.89 -6.56 12.68
C TRP A 86 5.36 -5.28 11.96
N PHE A 87 6.02 -4.36 12.65
CA PHE A 87 6.50 -3.11 12.05
C PHE A 87 7.95 -3.21 11.55
N ALA A 88 8.65 -4.27 11.91
CA ALA A 88 10.00 -4.59 11.43
C ALA A 88 9.98 -5.68 10.33
N GLN A 89 9.10 -5.53 9.33
CA GLN A 89 8.98 -6.46 8.21
C GLN A 89 8.78 -5.75 6.86
N TRP A 90 9.05 -6.49 5.78
CA TRP A 90 8.74 -6.10 4.41
C TRP A 90 7.30 -6.45 4.05
N TYR A 91 6.56 -5.47 3.51
CA TYR A 91 5.21 -5.68 3.00
C TYR A 91 5.12 -5.28 1.52
N PRO A 92 4.43 -6.10 0.70
CA PRO A 92 4.13 -5.72 -0.67
C PRO A 92 3.04 -4.64 -0.66
N VAL A 93 3.23 -3.59 -1.44
CA VAL A 93 2.30 -2.45 -1.47
C VAL A 93 1.43 -2.51 -2.72
N MET A 94 2.06 -2.51 -3.89
CA MET A 94 1.39 -2.48 -5.19
C MET A 94 2.28 -3.07 -6.29
N PRO A 95 1.71 -3.72 -7.31
CA PRO A 95 2.41 -3.97 -8.57
C PRO A 95 2.82 -2.65 -9.23
N ILE A 96 4.03 -2.58 -9.80
CA ILE A 96 4.51 -1.33 -10.42
C ILE A 96 3.70 -0.93 -11.66
N CYS A 97 3.05 -1.88 -12.33
CA CYS A 97 2.18 -1.64 -13.48
C CYS A 97 0.90 -0.89 -13.11
N ASP A 98 0.47 -0.94 -11.85
CA ASP A 98 -0.72 -0.24 -11.36
C ASP A 98 -0.41 1.19 -10.86
N LEU A 99 0.87 1.60 -10.86
CA LEU A 99 1.32 2.90 -10.39
C LEU A 99 1.60 3.86 -11.57
N ASP A 100 0.99 5.06 -11.53
CA ASP A 100 1.23 6.12 -12.50
C ASP A 100 2.30 7.13 -12.02
N LYS A 101 3.48 7.13 -12.65
CA LYS A 101 4.60 8.02 -12.31
C LYS A 101 4.27 9.52 -12.30
N ARG A 102 3.13 9.94 -12.84
CA ARG A 102 2.71 11.34 -12.91
C ARG A 102 2.04 11.85 -11.65
N ARG A 103 1.57 10.97 -10.76
CA ARG A 103 0.81 11.34 -9.56
C ARG A 103 1.23 10.52 -8.34
N PRO A 104 1.05 11.07 -7.12
CA PRO A 104 1.14 10.27 -5.91
C PRO A 104 -0.06 9.30 -5.78
N HIS A 105 0.13 8.22 -5.01
CA HIS A 105 -0.91 7.23 -4.70
C HIS A 105 -0.93 6.98 -3.19
N GLY A 106 -2.09 7.17 -2.56
CA GLY A 106 -2.31 6.84 -1.16
C GLY A 106 -2.60 5.35 -0.98
N LYS A 107 -2.02 4.73 0.04
CA LYS A 107 -2.33 3.38 0.49
C LYS A 107 -2.28 3.28 2.00
N ARG A 108 -3.05 2.35 2.56
CA ARG A 108 -2.99 2.02 3.97
C ARG A 108 -2.57 0.56 4.14
N VAL A 109 -1.48 0.32 4.84
CA VAL A 109 -0.96 -1.04 5.11
C VAL A 109 -0.72 -1.18 6.60
N MET A 110 -1.31 -2.21 7.23
CA MET A 110 -1.22 -2.43 8.69
C MET A 110 -1.63 -1.20 9.52
N GLY A 111 -2.59 -0.40 9.03
CA GLY A 111 -3.04 0.83 9.68
C GLY A 111 -2.12 2.04 9.48
N ILE A 112 -1.03 1.91 8.73
CA ILE A 112 -0.12 3.00 8.37
C ILE A 112 -0.57 3.61 7.05
N ASP A 113 -0.90 4.89 7.06
CA ASP A 113 -1.19 5.66 5.84
C ASP A 113 0.14 6.08 5.18
N ILE A 114 0.35 5.61 3.96
CA ILE A 114 1.55 5.85 3.15
C ILE A 114 1.21 6.48 1.81
N VAL A 115 2.12 7.29 1.30
CA VAL A 115 2.07 7.82 -0.07
C VAL A 115 3.21 7.26 -0.89
N ILE A 116 2.85 6.67 -2.03
CA ILE A 116 3.76 6.19 -3.06
C ILE A 116 3.86 7.26 -4.14
N TRP A 117 5.07 7.67 -4.49
CA TRP A 117 5.26 8.67 -5.54
C TRP A 117 6.57 8.42 -6.29
N TRP A 118 6.64 8.96 -7.52
CA TRP A 118 7.82 8.82 -8.37
C TRP A 118 8.71 10.05 -8.23
N ASP A 119 9.89 9.87 -7.63
CA ASP A 119 10.92 10.91 -7.60
C ASP A 119 11.60 10.97 -8.97
N ARG A 120 11.34 12.05 -9.71
CA ARG A 120 11.92 12.24 -11.05
C ARG A 120 13.40 12.58 -11.02
N ASN A 121 13.89 13.13 -9.92
CA ASN A 121 15.30 13.48 -9.79
C ASN A 121 16.16 12.22 -9.58
N GLU A 122 15.59 11.23 -8.91
CA GLU A 122 16.26 9.98 -8.55
C GLU A 122 15.82 8.79 -9.41
N ASN A 123 14.81 8.97 -10.28
CA ASN A 123 14.19 7.93 -11.11
C ASN A 123 13.79 6.67 -10.33
N LYS A 124 13.14 6.87 -9.17
CA LYS A 124 12.73 5.78 -8.28
C LYS A 124 11.38 6.03 -7.63
N TRP A 125 10.70 4.94 -7.30
CA TRP A 125 9.54 4.97 -6.42
C TRP A 125 9.98 5.23 -4.98
N ILE A 126 9.25 6.10 -4.29
CA ILE A 126 9.49 6.49 -2.91
C ILE A 126 8.20 6.32 -2.11
N VAL A 127 8.33 5.90 -0.86
CA VAL A 127 7.24 5.71 0.09
C VAL A 127 7.44 6.63 1.29
N PHE A 128 6.50 7.55 1.51
CA PHE A 128 6.47 8.41 2.70
C PHE A 128 5.28 8.08 3.59
N ASN A 129 5.34 8.56 4.82
CA ASN A 129 4.14 8.74 5.63
C ASN A 129 3.19 9.73 4.93
N ASP A 130 1.91 9.39 4.84
CA ASP A 130 0.92 10.18 4.10
C ASP A 130 0.39 11.38 4.89
N SER A 131 1.29 12.19 5.42
CA SER A 131 0.94 13.32 6.26
C SER A 131 1.98 14.42 6.15
N CYS A 132 1.55 15.57 5.65
CA CYS A 132 2.40 16.74 5.53
C CYS A 132 2.77 17.27 6.92
N PRO A 133 4.07 17.45 7.25
CA PRO A 133 4.50 17.90 8.59
C PRO A 133 4.01 19.31 8.96
N HIS A 134 3.52 20.08 8.00
CA HIS A 134 2.96 21.42 8.26
C HIS A 134 1.60 21.36 8.98
N ARG A 135 0.60 20.67 8.39
CA ARG A 135 -0.80 20.65 8.86
C ARG A 135 -1.50 19.30 8.61
N LEU A 136 -0.73 18.22 8.48
CA LEU A 136 -1.19 16.84 8.36
C LEU A 136 -2.08 16.56 7.15
N ALA A 137 -2.06 17.43 6.14
CA ALA A 137 -2.76 17.16 4.89
C ALA A 137 -2.15 15.91 4.23
N PRO A 138 -2.98 15.00 3.68
CA PRO A 138 -2.49 13.84 2.96
C PRO A 138 -1.65 14.31 1.76
N LEU A 139 -0.45 13.77 1.67
CA LEU A 139 0.48 14.05 0.56
C LEU A 139 0.07 13.30 -0.71
N SER A 140 -0.69 12.21 -0.57
CA SER A 140 -1.32 11.46 -1.65
C SER A 140 -2.34 12.27 -2.45
N GLU A 141 -2.93 13.30 -1.86
CA GLU A 141 -3.79 14.27 -2.56
C GLU A 141 -2.99 15.38 -3.26
N GLY A 142 -1.66 15.33 -3.16
CA GLY A 142 -0.73 16.27 -3.77
C GLY A 142 -0.46 16.02 -5.25
N ARG A 143 0.71 16.46 -5.72
CA ARG A 143 1.14 16.33 -7.11
C ARG A 143 2.65 16.26 -7.22
N ILE A 144 3.14 15.78 -8.36
CA ILE A 144 4.56 15.93 -8.72
C ILE A 144 4.73 17.30 -9.37
N ASP A 145 5.53 18.18 -8.76
CA ASP A 145 5.76 19.53 -9.29
C ASP A 145 6.66 19.52 -10.53
N GLN A 146 6.83 20.68 -11.17
CA GLN A 146 7.66 20.79 -12.38
C GLN A 146 9.16 20.51 -12.14
N TRP A 147 9.60 20.49 -10.88
CA TRP A 147 10.97 20.15 -10.49
C TRP A 147 11.09 18.70 -10.03
N GLY A 148 10.06 17.88 -10.23
CA GLY A 148 10.09 16.45 -9.93
C GLY A 148 9.95 16.09 -8.46
N ARG A 149 9.46 17.01 -7.62
CA ARG A 149 9.30 16.82 -6.16
C ARG A 149 7.85 16.52 -5.81
N LEU A 150 7.62 15.88 -4.66
CA LEU A 150 6.28 15.74 -4.12
C LEU A 150 5.81 17.05 -3.52
N GLN A 151 4.73 17.63 -4.06
CA GLN A 151 4.15 18.88 -3.59
C GLN A 151 2.83 18.63 -2.87
N CYS A 152 2.75 19.05 -1.62
CA CYS A 152 1.53 18.99 -0.81
C CYS A 152 0.42 19.86 -1.41
N VAL A 153 -0.80 19.31 -1.45
CA VAL A 153 -1.99 19.99 -1.98
C VAL A 153 -2.35 21.26 -1.23
N TYR A 154 -2.08 21.30 0.08
CA TYR A 154 -2.63 22.35 0.94
C TYR A 154 -1.91 23.69 0.77
N HIS A 155 -0.62 23.74 1.11
CA HIS A 155 0.18 24.97 1.06
C HIS A 155 1.35 24.89 0.07
N GLY A 156 1.44 23.81 -0.72
CA GLY A 156 2.45 23.69 -1.76
C GLY A 156 3.87 23.43 -1.26
N TRP A 157 4.05 22.98 -0.02
CA TRP A 157 5.35 22.51 0.49
C TRP A 157 5.84 21.35 -0.38
N CYS A 158 7.10 21.42 -0.80
CA CYS A 158 7.70 20.43 -1.70
C CYS A 158 8.79 19.62 -0.99
N PHE A 159 8.80 18.31 -1.21
CA PHE A 159 9.70 17.35 -0.57
C PHE A 159 10.52 16.59 -1.61
N GLY A 160 11.81 16.39 -1.36
CA GLY A 160 12.66 15.48 -2.14
C GLY A 160 12.55 14.04 -1.65
N GLY A 161 13.05 13.05 -2.41
CA GLY A 161 12.96 11.62 -2.08
C GLY A 161 13.56 11.19 -0.73
N SER A 162 14.45 12.00 -0.14
CA SER A 162 14.98 11.78 1.21
C SER A 162 14.07 12.29 2.32
N GLY A 163 12.89 12.83 1.98
CA GLY A 163 11.91 13.39 2.91
C GLY A 163 12.19 14.82 3.32
N ASP A 164 13.29 15.41 2.87
CA ASP A 164 13.66 16.77 3.24
C ASP A 164 12.81 17.81 2.50
N CYS A 165 12.41 18.87 3.21
CA CYS A 165 11.65 19.95 2.63
C CYS A 165 12.55 20.81 1.74
N LYS A 166 12.28 20.79 0.44
CA LYS A 166 13.06 21.52 -0.56
C LYS A 166 12.55 22.93 -0.80
N PHE A 167 11.27 23.18 -0.57
CA PHE A 167 10.66 24.46 -0.88
C PHE A 167 9.36 24.70 -0.10
N ILE A 168 9.25 25.90 0.45
CA ILE A 168 8.05 26.40 1.14
C ILE A 168 7.65 27.69 0.41
N PRO A 169 6.55 27.71 -0.36
CA PRO A 169 6.20 28.87 -1.18
C PRO A 169 5.97 30.15 -0.38
N GLN A 170 5.55 30.02 0.89
CA GLN A 170 5.24 31.14 1.78
C GLN A 170 6.46 31.65 2.55
N ALA A 171 7.61 30.97 2.48
CA ALA A 171 8.81 31.42 3.15
C ALA A 171 9.46 32.57 2.35
N PRO A 172 9.79 33.71 3.00
CA PRO A 172 10.46 34.80 2.33
C PRO A 172 11.86 34.38 1.88
N ARG A 173 12.29 34.84 0.69
CA ARG A 173 13.59 34.48 0.10
C ARG A 173 14.78 34.87 0.99
N ASP A 174 14.68 36.05 1.62
CA ASP A 174 15.72 36.60 2.49
C ASP A 174 15.47 36.29 3.97
N GLY A 175 14.50 35.43 4.28
CA GLY A 175 14.22 35.02 5.65
C GLY A 175 15.08 33.84 6.12
N PRO A 176 14.89 33.42 7.39
CA PRO A 176 15.51 32.20 7.88
C PRO A 176 15.15 31.00 6.98
N PRO A 177 16.10 30.07 6.73
CA PRO A 177 15.87 28.93 5.84
C PRO A 177 15.00 27.86 6.50
N VAL A 178 13.73 28.17 6.77
CA VAL A 178 12.79 27.32 7.53
C VAL A 178 12.61 25.92 6.92
N HIS A 179 12.84 25.76 5.62
CA HIS A 179 12.79 24.48 4.93
C HIS A 179 13.89 23.50 5.36
N THR A 180 15.00 23.97 5.94
CA THR A 180 16.09 23.11 6.43
C THR A 180 15.83 22.56 7.84
N SER A 181 14.73 22.95 8.48
CA SER A 181 14.35 22.40 9.79
C SER A 181 14.03 20.92 9.70
N LEU A 182 14.53 20.11 10.64
CA LEU A 182 14.15 18.69 10.75
C LEU A 182 12.64 18.50 10.96
N LYS A 183 11.96 19.50 11.55
CA LYS A 183 10.49 19.48 11.72
C LYS A 183 9.73 19.70 10.41
N ALA A 184 10.42 20.16 9.37
CA ALA A 184 9.85 20.30 8.03
C ALA A 184 10.01 19.01 7.21
N CYS A 185 10.78 18.02 7.67
CA CYS A 185 10.96 16.76 6.95
C CYS A 185 9.74 15.84 7.12
N VAL A 186 9.44 15.08 6.06
CA VAL A 186 8.48 13.98 6.10
C VAL A 186 9.19 12.67 6.39
N ALA A 187 8.54 11.78 7.15
CA ALA A 187 9.05 10.45 7.43
C ALA A 187 9.08 9.59 6.15
N VAL A 188 10.20 8.91 5.93
CA VAL A 188 10.46 8.08 4.74
C VAL A 188 10.54 6.62 5.16
N TYR A 189 9.85 5.75 4.44
CA TYR A 189 9.95 4.31 4.63
C TYR A 189 10.99 3.73 3.68
N PRO A 190 11.92 2.88 4.16
CA PRO A 190 12.75 2.08 3.28
C PRO A 190 11.87 1.31 2.29
N SER A 191 12.17 1.42 1.01
CA SER A 191 11.37 0.84 -0.05
C SER A 191 12.23 0.40 -1.22
N CYS A 192 11.77 -0.62 -1.95
CA CYS A 192 12.42 -1.11 -3.15
C CYS A 192 11.41 -1.74 -4.11
N VAL A 193 11.81 -1.84 -5.37
CA VAL A 193 11.10 -2.66 -6.35
C VAL A 193 11.82 -4.00 -6.45
N GLN A 194 11.08 -5.09 -6.28
CA GLN A 194 11.57 -6.46 -6.47
C GLN A 194 10.45 -7.30 -7.07
N ASN A 195 10.77 -8.12 -8.08
CA ASN A 195 9.80 -8.93 -8.83
C ASN A 195 8.58 -8.11 -9.29
N ASN A 196 8.80 -6.93 -9.89
CA ASN A 196 7.75 -5.99 -10.33
C ASN A 196 6.73 -5.54 -9.26
N ILE A 197 7.07 -5.70 -7.98
CA ILE A 197 6.26 -5.28 -6.84
C ILE A 197 7.02 -4.17 -6.11
N LEU A 198 6.31 -3.11 -5.72
CA LEU A 198 6.83 -2.13 -4.77
C LEU A 198 6.67 -2.67 -3.34
N TRP A 199 7.78 -2.78 -2.64
CA TRP A 199 7.85 -3.18 -1.23
C TRP A 199 8.21 -2.00 -0.36
N PHE A 200 7.70 -1.99 0.87
CA PHE A 200 8.16 -1.06 1.91
C PHE A 200 8.39 -1.80 3.23
N TRP A 201 9.30 -1.26 4.03
CA TRP A 201 9.52 -1.68 5.40
C TRP A 201 8.57 -0.89 6.30
N ALA A 202 7.79 -1.57 7.15
CA ALA A 202 6.72 -0.96 7.94
C ALA A 202 7.17 -0.10 9.14
N SER A 203 8.40 0.44 9.09
CA SER A 203 8.93 1.37 10.07
C SER A 203 9.80 2.43 9.38
N SER A 204 9.58 3.69 9.75
CA SER A 204 10.37 4.83 9.28
C SER A 204 11.49 5.21 10.27
N ASP A 205 11.78 4.35 11.26
CA ASP A 205 12.86 4.58 12.21
C ASP A 205 14.21 4.70 11.46
N PRO A 206 15.02 5.74 11.72
CA PRO A 206 16.35 5.90 11.13
C PRO A 206 17.26 4.67 11.23
N LEU A 207 17.08 3.80 12.24
CA LEU A 207 17.80 2.53 12.39
C LEU A 207 17.65 1.61 11.16
N TYR A 208 16.51 1.68 10.47
CA TYR A 208 16.19 0.84 9.33
C TYR A 208 16.54 1.47 7.98
N LYS A 209 17.22 2.63 7.94
CA LYS A 209 17.59 3.29 6.68
C LYS A 209 18.34 2.37 5.72
N ASP A 210 19.20 1.50 6.25
CA ASP A 210 20.02 0.56 5.46
C ASP A 210 19.47 -0.88 5.52
N ILE A 211 18.17 -1.06 5.83
CA ILE A 211 17.57 -2.39 6.02
C ILE A 211 17.67 -3.28 4.78
N LEU A 212 17.61 -2.72 3.56
CA LEU A 212 17.76 -3.49 2.32
C LEU A 212 19.07 -4.28 2.26
N SER A 213 20.14 -3.76 2.86
CA SER A 213 21.46 -4.42 2.89
C SER A 213 21.50 -5.59 3.88
N LYS A 214 20.63 -5.57 4.90
CA LYS A 214 20.58 -6.57 5.98
C LYS A 214 19.51 -7.64 5.70
N LYS A 215 18.34 -7.22 5.22
CA LYS A 215 17.17 -8.06 4.95
C LYS A 215 16.47 -7.54 3.71
N LYS A 216 16.41 -8.36 2.66
CA LYS A 216 15.66 -8.08 1.44
C LYS A 216 14.22 -8.60 1.56
N PRO A 217 13.27 -8.08 0.77
CA PRO A 217 11.97 -8.72 0.63
C PRO A 217 12.12 -10.17 0.11
N PRO A 218 11.11 -11.02 0.33
CA PRO A 218 11.06 -12.36 -0.27
C PRO A 218 11.25 -12.31 -1.79
N TYR A 219 12.17 -13.12 -2.32
CA TYR A 219 12.49 -13.18 -3.75
C TYR A 219 11.93 -14.46 -4.37
N ILE A 220 11.23 -14.32 -5.49
CA ILE A 220 10.63 -15.44 -6.23
C ILE A 220 11.25 -15.45 -7.63
N PRO A 221 12.23 -16.34 -7.92
CA PRO A 221 12.95 -16.35 -9.18
C PRO A 221 12.05 -16.46 -10.42
N GLU A 222 10.96 -17.22 -10.31
CA GLU A 222 10.01 -17.48 -11.39
C GLU A 222 9.28 -16.22 -11.86
N LEU A 223 9.21 -15.17 -11.03
CA LEU A 223 8.59 -13.90 -11.43
C LEU A 223 9.47 -13.07 -12.37
N ASP A 224 10.78 -13.33 -12.40
CA ASP A 224 11.75 -12.66 -13.28
C ASP A 224 12.15 -13.53 -14.49
N ASP A 225 11.76 -14.81 -14.50
CA ASP A 225 12.04 -15.73 -15.60
C ASP A 225 11.05 -15.52 -16.76
N PRO A 226 11.53 -15.13 -17.96
CA PRO A 226 10.67 -14.87 -19.12
C PRO A 226 9.98 -16.13 -19.68
N SER A 227 10.38 -17.34 -19.24
CA SER A 227 9.69 -18.59 -19.59
C SER A 227 8.38 -18.77 -18.83
N PHE A 228 8.17 -18.01 -17.76
CA PHE A 228 6.92 -17.98 -16.98
C PHE A 228 6.04 -16.80 -17.40
N THR A 229 4.72 -16.99 -17.27
CA THR A 229 3.76 -15.88 -17.35
C THR A 229 3.35 -15.50 -15.93
N ASN A 230 3.44 -14.22 -15.62
CA ASN A 230 2.99 -13.67 -14.34
C ASN A 230 1.75 -12.79 -14.56
N THR A 231 0.85 -12.79 -13.58
CA THR A 231 -0.29 -11.86 -13.53
C THR A 231 -0.38 -11.36 -12.11
N MET A 232 -0.30 -10.04 -11.95
CA MET A 232 -0.37 -9.39 -10.66
C MET A 232 -1.66 -8.60 -10.57
N ILE A 233 -2.38 -8.77 -9.46
CA ILE A 233 -3.60 -8.03 -9.18
C ILE A 233 -3.59 -7.55 -7.73
N CYS A 234 -4.14 -6.37 -7.50
CA CYS A 234 -4.46 -5.88 -6.16
C CYS A 234 -5.98 -5.76 -6.02
N ARG A 235 -6.50 -6.24 -4.87
CA ARG A 235 -7.92 -6.21 -4.53
C ARG A 235 -8.07 -5.86 -3.05
N ASP A 236 -8.91 -4.86 -2.80
CA ASP A 236 -9.36 -4.54 -1.45
C ASP A 236 -10.57 -5.42 -1.13
N LEU A 237 -10.45 -6.21 -0.07
CA LEU A 237 -11.49 -7.11 0.41
C LEU A 237 -12.08 -6.54 1.70
N PRO A 238 -13.42 -6.59 1.92
CA PRO A 238 -14.07 -5.97 3.06
C PRO A 238 -13.97 -6.84 4.34
N TYR A 239 -12.82 -7.45 4.59
CA TYR A 239 -12.54 -8.29 5.76
C TYR A 239 -11.03 -8.30 6.09
N GLY A 240 -10.69 -8.73 7.31
CA GLY A 240 -9.32 -8.78 7.80
C GLY A 240 -8.44 -9.79 7.06
N TYR A 241 -7.13 -9.57 7.09
CA TYR A 241 -6.17 -10.44 6.41
C TYR A 241 -6.16 -11.84 7.01
N GLU A 242 -6.43 -11.96 8.31
CA GLU A 242 -6.51 -13.21 9.05
C GLU A 242 -7.56 -14.16 8.44
N VAL A 243 -8.72 -13.63 8.06
CA VAL A 243 -9.79 -14.42 7.41
C VAL A 243 -9.37 -14.88 6.02
N LEU A 244 -8.65 -14.03 5.28
CA LEU A 244 -8.13 -14.40 3.95
C LEU A 244 -7.07 -15.50 4.06
N ILE A 245 -6.16 -15.39 5.03
CA ILE A 245 -5.09 -16.38 5.24
C ILE A 245 -5.68 -17.70 5.71
N GLU A 246 -6.64 -17.69 6.65
CA GLU A 246 -7.35 -18.89 7.08
C GLU A 246 -8.05 -19.57 5.89
N ASN A 247 -8.78 -18.80 5.08
CA ASN A 247 -9.43 -19.32 3.88
C ASN A 247 -8.43 -19.91 2.87
N LEU A 248 -7.28 -19.27 2.64
CA LEU A 248 -6.28 -19.74 1.70
C LEU A 248 -5.60 -21.03 2.18
N MET A 249 -5.40 -21.17 3.49
CA MET A 249 -4.71 -22.31 4.09
C MET A 249 -5.62 -23.52 4.35
N ASP A 250 -6.95 -23.35 4.35
CA ASP A 250 -7.89 -24.45 4.57
C ASP A 250 -8.19 -25.22 3.27
N PRO A 251 -7.67 -26.46 3.07
CA PRO A 251 -8.01 -27.24 1.88
C PRO A 251 -9.46 -27.73 1.87
N ALA A 252 -10.17 -27.74 3.01
CA ALA A 252 -11.51 -28.30 3.11
C ALA A 252 -12.56 -27.48 2.34
N HIS A 253 -12.34 -26.18 2.15
CA HIS A 253 -13.24 -25.35 1.35
C HIS A 253 -13.14 -25.63 -0.16
N VAL A 254 -12.01 -26.18 -0.64
CA VAL A 254 -11.71 -26.33 -2.08
C VAL A 254 -12.79 -27.11 -2.84
N PRO A 255 -13.23 -28.31 -2.38
CA PRO A 255 -14.27 -29.09 -3.07
C PRO A 255 -15.66 -28.46 -3.12
N TYR A 256 -15.98 -27.59 -2.15
CA TYR A 256 -17.33 -27.06 -1.99
C TYR A 256 -17.45 -25.65 -2.57
N ALA A 257 -16.57 -24.73 -2.15
CA ALA A 257 -16.63 -23.33 -2.56
C ALA A 257 -16.25 -23.12 -4.03
N HIS A 258 -15.45 -24.03 -4.60
CA HIS A 258 -14.98 -23.97 -5.98
C HIS A 258 -15.56 -25.07 -6.87
N TYR A 259 -16.69 -25.66 -6.45
CA TYR A 259 -17.39 -26.69 -7.21
C TYR A 259 -17.75 -26.19 -8.62
N GLY A 260 -17.36 -26.94 -9.65
CA GLY A 260 -17.59 -26.58 -11.06
C GLY A 260 -16.66 -25.49 -11.60
N ILE A 261 -15.78 -24.92 -10.77
CA ILE A 261 -14.81 -23.88 -11.16
C ILE A 261 -13.41 -24.49 -11.23
N MET A 262 -12.98 -25.19 -10.18
CA MET A 262 -11.69 -25.88 -10.13
C MET A 262 -11.84 -27.37 -10.45
N LYS A 263 -10.91 -27.90 -11.27
CA LYS A 263 -10.80 -29.34 -11.49
C LYS A 263 -10.07 -29.96 -10.30
N ILE A 264 -10.80 -30.71 -9.49
CA ILE A 264 -10.23 -31.46 -8.39
C ILE A 264 -9.98 -32.88 -8.89
N PRO A 265 -8.77 -33.44 -8.70
CA PRO A 265 -8.51 -34.84 -9.05
C PRO A 265 -9.50 -35.74 -8.33
N GLU A 266 -10.18 -36.62 -9.07
CA GLU A 266 -11.07 -37.61 -8.45
C GLU A 266 -10.24 -38.49 -7.52
N THR A 267 -10.65 -38.57 -6.26
CA THR A 267 -10.08 -39.54 -5.33
C THR A 267 -10.39 -40.94 -5.87
N PRO A 268 -9.39 -41.84 -5.98
CA PRO A 268 -9.64 -43.21 -6.40
C PRO A 268 -10.71 -43.82 -5.49
N LYS A 269 -11.75 -44.39 -6.09
CA LYS A 269 -12.76 -45.15 -5.35
C LYS A 269 -12.03 -46.27 -4.61
N ARG A 270 -12.16 -46.30 -3.28
CA ARG A 270 -11.67 -47.40 -2.44
C ARG A 270 -12.44 -48.68 -2.73
#